data_AF-A0A7C3Z115-F1
#
_entry.id   AF-A0A7C3Z115-F1
#
_cell.length_a   1.000
_cell.length_b   1.000
_cell.length_c   1.000
_cell.angle_alpha   90.00
_cell.angle_beta   90.00
_cell.angle_gamma   90.00
#
_symmetry.space_group_name_H-M   'P 1'
#
loop_
_entity.id
_entity.type
_entity.pdbx_description
1 polymer ?
#
loop_
_entity_poly.entity_id
_entity_poly.type
_entity_poly.pdbx_seq_one_letter_code
_entity_poly.pdbx_strand_id
1 'polypeptide(L)'
;MWTITSTGYSQCRGRILVVDQDDWCREFLSQVIKLWGFGEYNLARSVEEANVLLDQNPFDVLITDLNLPQYYQFLEDIKQRFPGMRLIVMLHQRSQIRQVVHLDQIEVVVKPLSLDEMARKIREAILSKQRHKAEEEILRLKREVFRF
;
A
#
# COMPACT_ATOMS: atom_id res chain seq x y z
N MET A 1 17.12 1.08 32.09
CA MET A 1 18.23 1.29 31.15
C MET A 1 18.06 0.32 29.99
N TRP A 2 17.39 0.76 28.93
CA TRP A 2 17.27 0.03 27.66
C TRP A 2 17.65 1.01 26.56
N THR A 3 18.86 0.85 26.02
CA THR A 3 19.33 1.55 24.84
C THR A 3 18.84 0.77 23.62
N ILE A 4 17.76 1.24 23.00
CA ILE A 4 17.45 0.82 21.63
C ILE A 4 18.44 1.57 20.75
N THR A 5 19.47 0.88 20.28
CA THR A 5 20.32 1.36 19.20
C THR A 5 19.44 1.54 17.97
N SER A 6 19.11 2.80 17.70
CA SER A 6 18.52 3.27 16.45
C SER A 6 19.52 3.02 15.33
N THR A 7 19.48 1.83 14.74
CA THR A 7 20.12 1.56 13.45
C THR A 7 19.41 2.42 12.42
N GLY A 8 20.14 3.38 11.85
CA GLY A 8 19.66 4.41 10.95
C GLY A 8 19.19 3.90 9.58
N TYR A 9 18.06 3.18 9.55
CA TYR A 9 17.23 3.18 8.35
C TYR A 9 16.48 4.51 8.34
N SER A 10 16.63 5.30 7.28
CA SER A 10 15.71 6.39 6.96
C SER A 10 14.29 5.85 7.11
N GLN A 11 13.56 6.32 8.11
CA GLN A 11 12.31 5.70 8.52
C GLN A 11 11.24 6.05 7.48
N CYS A 12 11.03 5.17 6.50
CA CYS A 12 9.96 5.31 5.53
C CYS A 12 8.63 4.91 6.22
N ARG A 13 7.78 5.90 6.48
CA ARG A 13 6.46 5.71 7.09
C ARG A 13 5.35 6.03 6.11
N GLY A 14 4.27 5.26 6.17
CA GLY A 14 3.03 5.48 5.44
C GLY A 14 1.84 4.88 6.18
N ARG A 15 0.63 5.27 5.78
CA ARG A 15 -0.63 4.67 6.25
C ARG A 15 -1.02 3.52 5.32
N ILE A 16 -1.18 2.33 5.88
CA ILE A 16 -1.34 1.10 5.09
C ILE A 16 -2.72 0.48 5.35
N LEU A 17 -3.47 0.18 4.29
CA LEU A 17 -4.67 -0.63 4.37
C LEU A 17 -4.36 -2.04 3.84
N VAL A 18 -4.66 -3.07 4.63
CA VAL A 18 -4.54 -4.47 4.22
C VAL A 18 -5.93 -5.07 4.10
N VAL A 19 -6.24 -5.65 2.93
CA VAL A 19 -7.53 -6.27 2.63
C VAL A 19 -7.32 -7.71 2.21
N ASP A 20 -7.77 -8.64 3.05
CA ASP A 20 -7.70 -10.08 2.79
C ASP A 20 -8.72 -10.80 3.66
N GLN A 21 -9.42 -11.79 3.13
CA GLN A 21 -10.35 -12.61 3.90
C GLN A 21 -9.63 -13.55 4.89
N ASP A 22 -8.35 -13.86 4.65
CA ASP A 22 -7.54 -14.74 5.49
C ASP A 22 -6.94 -13.99 6.69
N ASP A 23 -7.42 -14.33 7.90
CA ASP A 23 -6.96 -13.77 9.16
C ASP A 23 -5.46 -13.99 9.40
N TRP A 24 -4.90 -15.13 8.98
CA TRP A 24 -3.46 -15.40 9.10
C TRP A 24 -2.62 -14.49 8.21
N CYS A 25 -3.08 -14.24 6.99
CA CYS A 25 -2.41 -13.33 6.07
C CYS A 25 -2.39 -11.91 6.61
N ARG A 26 -3.54 -11.42 7.12
CA ARG A 26 -3.62 -10.07 7.72
C ARG A 26 -2.76 -9.95 8.96
N GLU A 27 -2.73 -10.96 9.84
CA GLU A 27 -1.86 -10.98 11.01
C GLU A 27 -0.38 -10.94 10.61
N PHE A 28 0.04 -11.81 9.68
CA PHE A 28 1.39 -11.82 9.14
C PHE A 28 1.80 -10.45 8.59
N LEU A 29 0.97 -9.84 7.74
CA LEU A 29 1.26 -8.52 7.17
C LEU A 29 1.34 -7.43 8.25
N SER A 30 0.49 -7.49 9.27
CA SER A 30 0.58 -6.57 10.41
C SER A 30 1.92 -6.70 11.14
N GLN A 31 2.44 -7.93 11.29
CA GLN A 31 3.73 -8.19 11.92
C GLN A 31 4.88 -7.67 11.06
N VAL A 32 4.82 -7.84 9.73
CA VAL A 32 5.80 -7.22 8.81
C VAL A 32 5.79 -5.70 8.98
N ILE A 33 4.61 -5.08 8.97
CA ILE A 33 4.49 -3.62 9.11
C ILE A 33 5.08 -3.11 10.43
N LYS A 34 4.80 -3.79 11.55
CA LYS A 34 5.33 -3.46 12.87
C LYS A 34 6.84 -3.64 12.96
N LEU A 35 7.33 -4.81 12.55
CA LEU A 35 8.74 -5.19 12.67
C LEU A 35 9.65 -4.19 11.97
N TRP A 36 9.24 -3.71 10.80
CA TRP A 36 10.01 -2.77 9.99
C TRP A 36 9.66 -1.30 10.24
N GLY A 37 8.70 -1.03 11.13
CA GLY A 37 8.31 0.33 11.54
C GLY A 37 7.69 1.17 10.42
N PHE A 38 6.95 0.54 9.49
CA PHE A 38 6.40 1.19 8.29
C PHE A 38 5.25 2.17 8.55
N GLY A 39 4.71 2.23 9.77
CA GLY A 39 3.71 3.22 10.17
C GLY A 39 2.41 2.62 10.68
N GLU A 40 1.33 3.40 10.55
CA GLU A 40 -0.03 3.03 10.92
C GLU A 40 -0.61 2.06 9.89
N TYR A 41 -1.44 1.11 10.36
CA TYR A 41 -2.13 0.20 9.47
C TYR A 41 -3.54 -0.12 9.94
N ASN A 42 -4.42 -0.41 8.99
CA ASN A 42 -5.76 -0.94 9.22
C ASN A 42 -5.93 -2.26 8.46
N LEU A 43 -6.76 -3.15 9.01
CA LEU A 43 -7.04 -4.47 8.45
C LEU A 43 -8.52 -4.54 8.10
N ALA A 44 -8.84 -5.04 6.91
CA ALA A 44 -10.19 -5.29 6.44
C ALA A 44 -10.29 -6.72 5.90
N ARG A 45 -11.41 -7.39 6.18
CA ARG A 45 -11.71 -8.75 5.70
C ARG A 45 -12.32 -8.77 4.30
N SER A 46 -12.92 -7.67 3.87
CA SER A 46 -13.62 -7.56 2.60
C SER A 46 -13.49 -6.19 1.95
N VAL A 47 -13.95 -6.08 0.69
CA VAL A 47 -14.02 -4.83 -0.05
C VAL A 47 -14.95 -3.82 0.65
N GLU A 48 -16.06 -4.29 1.22
CA GLU A 48 -17.02 -3.44 1.94
C GLU A 48 -16.39 -2.81 3.19
N GLU A 49 -15.70 -3.61 4.01
CA GLU A 49 -14.97 -3.10 5.18
C GLU A 49 -13.85 -2.13 4.76
N ALA A 50 -13.14 -2.44 3.66
CA ALA A 50 -12.11 -1.57 3.12
C ALA A 50 -12.68 -0.21 2.69
N ASN A 51 -13.81 -0.20 2.00
CA ASN A 51 -14.49 1.03 1.57
C ASN A 51 -14.89 1.92 2.75
N VAL A 52 -15.46 1.33 3.81
CA VAL A 52 -15.78 2.08 5.05
C VAL A 52 -14.54 2.73 5.63
N LEU A 53 -13.39 2.04 5.66
CA LEU A 53 -12.14 2.59 6.18
C LEU A 53 -11.60 3.70 5.28
N LEU A 54 -11.66 3.53 3.96
CA LEU A 54 -11.21 4.51 2.96
C LEU A 54 -12.01 5.81 3.02
N ASP A 55 -13.30 5.75 3.37
CA ASP A 55 -14.15 6.93 3.55
C ASP A 55 -13.80 7.71 4.83
N GLN A 56 -13.22 7.04 5.82
CA GLN A 56 -12.91 7.62 7.13
C GLN A 56 -11.47 8.12 7.25
N ASN A 57 -10.52 7.48 6.55
CA ASN A 57 -9.10 7.69 6.75
C ASN A 57 -8.36 7.74 5.40
N PRO A 58 -7.35 8.61 5.24
CA PRO A 58 -6.49 8.57 4.06
C PRO A 58 -5.44 7.47 4.20
N PHE A 59 -5.20 6.75 3.11
CA PHE A 59 -4.17 5.72 3.00
C PHE A 59 -3.14 6.05 1.91
N ASP A 60 -1.91 5.61 2.14
CA ASP A 60 -0.79 5.75 1.20
C ASP A 60 -0.59 4.49 0.37
N VAL A 61 -0.82 3.32 0.99
CA VAL A 61 -0.62 2.00 0.38
C VAL A 61 -1.83 1.11 0.66
N LEU A 62 -2.34 0.46 -0.38
CA LEU A 62 -3.29 -0.64 -0.28
C LEU A 62 -2.57 -1.96 -0.58
N ILE A 63 -2.68 -2.93 0.31
CA ILE A 63 -2.29 -4.33 0.07
C ILE A 63 -3.58 -5.14 -0.03
N THR A 64 -3.83 -5.80 -1.15
CA THR A 64 -5.13 -6.50 -1.36
C THR A 64 -4.98 -7.83 -2.08
N ASP A 65 -5.82 -8.80 -1.71
CA ASP A 65 -5.89 -10.10 -2.37
C ASP A 65 -6.76 -10.06 -3.63
N LEU A 66 -6.27 -10.65 -4.73
CA LEU A 66 -7.01 -10.76 -5.98
C LEU A 66 -8.20 -11.73 -5.93
N ASN A 67 -8.24 -12.65 -4.95
CA ASN A 67 -9.35 -13.61 -4.81
C ASN A 67 -10.55 -13.03 -4.05
N LEU A 68 -10.52 -11.76 -3.64
CA LEU A 68 -11.68 -11.12 -3.04
C LEU A 68 -12.83 -11.00 -4.05
N PRO A 69 -14.09 -11.19 -3.62
CA PRO A 69 -15.24 -10.80 -4.43
C PRO A 69 -15.13 -9.34 -4.86
N GLN A 70 -15.51 -9.04 -6.10
CA GLN A 70 -15.54 -7.67 -6.65
C GLN A 70 -14.16 -6.96 -6.70
N TYR A 71 -13.04 -7.70 -6.63
CA TYR A 71 -11.70 -7.09 -6.62
C TYR A 71 -11.45 -6.17 -7.83
N TYR A 72 -12.02 -6.49 -9.00
CA TYR A 72 -11.79 -5.75 -10.23
C TYR A 72 -12.38 -4.34 -10.10
N GLN A 73 -13.67 -4.24 -9.75
CA GLN A 73 -14.35 -2.97 -9.49
C GLN A 73 -13.67 -2.20 -8.36
N PHE A 74 -13.24 -2.91 -7.31
CA PHE A 74 -12.53 -2.29 -6.20
C PHE A 74 -11.22 -1.62 -6.64
N LEU A 75 -10.37 -2.31 -7.40
CA LEU A 75 -9.12 -1.75 -7.89
C LEU A 75 -9.32 -0.58 -8.87
N GLU A 76 -10.34 -0.65 -9.73
CA GLU A 76 -10.71 0.46 -10.61
C GLU A 76 -11.17 1.69 -9.81
N ASP A 77 -12.08 1.51 -8.84
CA ASP A 77 -12.60 2.59 -7.99
C ASP A 77 -11.48 3.24 -7.18
N ILE A 78 -10.59 2.43 -6.62
CA ILE A 78 -9.41 2.89 -5.90
C ILE A 78 -8.53 3.79 -6.77
N LYS A 79 -8.28 3.42 -8.02
CA LYS A 79 -7.46 4.22 -8.92
C LYS A 79 -8.12 5.53 -9.32
N GLN A 80 -9.44 5.52 -9.49
CA GLN A 80 -10.19 6.72 -9.83
C GLN A 80 -10.26 7.70 -8.65
N ARG A 81 -10.57 7.20 -7.45
CA ARG A 81 -10.77 8.01 -6.24
C ARG A 81 -9.45 8.42 -5.58
N PHE A 82 -8.44 7.56 -5.64
CA PHE A 82 -7.15 7.74 -4.96
C PHE A 82 -5.98 7.48 -5.92
N PRO A 83 -5.83 8.27 -7.00
CA PRO A 83 -4.84 8.02 -8.06
C PRO A 83 -3.39 8.03 -7.58
N GLY A 84 -3.12 8.69 -6.45
CA GLY A 84 -1.80 8.69 -5.83
C GLY A 84 -1.56 7.55 -4.85
N MET A 85 -2.53 6.68 -4.55
CA MET A 85 -2.36 5.55 -3.63
C MET A 85 -1.57 4.42 -4.32
N ARG A 86 -0.64 3.80 -3.60
CA ARG A 86 0.17 2.69 -4.13
C ARG A 86 -0.52 1.37 -3.87
N LEU A 87 -0.49 0.46 -4.85
CA LEU A 87 -1.19 -0.81 -4.76
C LEU A 87 -0.18 -1.95 -4.73
N ILE A 88 -0.34 -2.87 -3.77
CA ILE A 88 0.36 -4.14 -3.72
C ILE A 88 -0.71 -5.23 -3.84
N VAL A 89 -0.72 -5.96 -4.94
CA VAL A 89 -1.72 -6.99 -5.23
C VAL A 89 -1.15 -8.37 -4.98
N MET A 90 -1.82 -9.13 -4.12
CA MET A 90 -1.46 -10.50 -3.77
C MET A 90 -2.17 -11.47 -4.71
N LEU A 91 -1.39 -12.34 -5.34
CA LEU A 91 -1.84 -13.38 -6.25
C LEU A 91 -1.70 -14.75 -5.61
N HIS A 92 -2.56 -15.68 -5.98
CA HIS A 92 -2.44 -17.09 -5.61
C HIS A 92 -1.67 -17.90 -6.65
N GLN A 93 -1.63 -17.42 -7.89
CA GLN A 93 -0.92 -18.08 -8.99
C GLN A 93 -0.27 -17.04 -9.90
N ARG A 94 0.92 -17.36 -10.44
CA ARG A 94 1.63 -16.49 -11.39
C ARG A 94 0.82 -16.19 -12.66
N SER A 95 -0.06 -17.08 -13.08
CA SER A 95 -0.96 -16.89 -14.23
C SER A 95 -1.90 -15.68 -14.05
N GLN A 96 -2.22 -15.30 -12.81
CA GLN A 96 -3.09 -14.18 -12.49
C GLN A 96 -2.46 -12.81 -12.78
N ILE A 97 -1.15 -12.72 -13.04
CA ILE A 97 -0.48 -11.45 -13.41
C ILE A 97 -1.19 -10.77 -14.60
N ARG A 98 -1.70 -11.56 -15.56
CA ARG A 98 -2.42 -11.04 -16.73
C ARG A 98 -3.70 -10.26 -16.36
N GLN A 99 -4.27 -10.51 -15.18
CA GLN A 99 -5.48 -9.84 -14.71
C GLN A 99 -5.20 -8.44 -14.17
N VAL A 100 -3.94 -8.11 -13.89
CA VAL A 100 -3.56 -6.82 -13.29
C VAL A 100 -2.48 -6.09 -14.08
N VAL A 101 -1.93 -6.69 -15.14
CA VAL A 101 -0.87 -6.10 -15.97
C VAL A 101 -1.26 -4.76 -16.63
N HIS A 102 -2.55 -4.53 -16.83
CA HIS A 102 -3.06 -3.27 -17.39
C HIS A 102 -3.15 -2.15 -16.35
N LEU A 103 -2.93 -2.46 -15.07
CA LEU A 103 -2.97 -1.49 -14.00
C LEU A 103 -1.57 -0.88 -13.81
N ASP A 104 -1.44 0.42 -14.08
CA ASP A 104 -0.26 1.19 -13.71
C ASP A 104 -0.04 1.29 -12.18
N GLN A 105 1.20 1.52 -11.77
CA GLN A 105 1.58 1.86 -10.40
C GLN A 105 1.22 0.78 -9.36
N ILE A 106 1.18 -0.49 -9.80
CA ILE A 106 0.98 -1.64 -8.94
C ILE A 106 2.29 -2.41 -8.73
N GLU A 107 2.43 -2.95 -7.54
CA GLU A 107 3.34 -4.05 -7.25
C GLU A 107 2.53 -5.34 -7.14
N VAL A 108 3.12 -6.45 -7.56
CA VAL A 108 2.48 -7.76 -7.48
C VAL A 108 3.33 -8.69 -6.62
N VAL A 109 2.70 -9.48 -5.76
CA VAL A 109 3.34 -10.53 -4.95
C VAL A 109 2.54 -11.83 -5.09
N VAL A 110 3.22 -12.97 -5.14
CA VAL A 110 2.56 -14.28 -5.26
C VAL A 110 2.66 -15.00 -3.92
N LYS A 111 1.52 -15.44 -3.38
CA LYS A 111 1.45 -16.28 -2.18
C LYS A 111 2.17 -17.63 -2.42
N PRO A 112 2.83 -18.21 -1.40
CA PRO A 112 2.93 -17.74 -0.02
C PRO A 112 3.83 -16.51 0.13
N LEU A 113 3.41 -15.56 0.96
CA LEU A 113 4.13 -14.31 1.18
C LEU A 113 5.42 -14.56 1.98
N SER A 114 6.50 -13.88 1.59
CA SER A 114 7.75 -13.89 2.36
C SER A 114 7.97 -12.56 3.07
N LEU A 115 8.63 -12.61 4.24
CA LEU A 115 8.92 -11.43 5.05
C LEU A 115 9.74 -10.39 4.26
N ASP A 116 10.81 -10.85 3.61
CA ASP A 116 11.76 -9.98 2.90
C ASP A 116 11.13 -9.34 1.66
N GLU A 117 10.35 -10.12 0.89
CA GLU A 117 9.68 -9.59 -0.29
C GLU A 117 8.62 -8.54 0.09
N MET A 118 7.80 -8.83 1.11
CA MET A 118 6.79 -7.89 1.59
C MET A 118 7.43 -6.63 2.17
N ALA A 119 8.49 -6.77 2.97
CA ALA A 119 9.19 -5.61 3.52
C ALA A 119 9.78 -4.73 2.42
N ARG A 120 10.37 -5.33 1.39
CA ARG A 120 10.90 -4.62 0.23
C ARG A 120 9.79 -3.89 -0.54
N LYS A 121 8.70 -4.57 -0.90
CA LYS A 121 7.60 -3.99 -1.66
C LYS A 121 6.85 -2.88 -0.91
N ILE A 122 6.61 -3.06 0.39
CA ILE A 122 5.99 -2.02 1.23
C ILE A 122 6.88 -0.78 1.29
N ARG A 123 8.20 -0.97 1.51
CA ARG A 123 9.17 0.13 1.52
C ARG A 123 9.18 0.91 0.20
N GLU A 124 9.26 0.19 -0.93
CA GLU A 124 9.24 0.78 -2.27
C GLU A 124 7.94 1.54 -2.54
N ALA A 125 6.79 0.98 -2.16
CA ALA A 125 5.50 1.64 -2.27
C ALA A 125 5.46 2.95 -1.45
N ILE A 126 5.87 2.92 -0.18
CA ILE A 126 5.89 4.13 0.67
C ILE A 126 6.81 5.21 0.08
N LEU A 127 8.02 4.86 -0.32
CA LEU A 127 8.97 5.81 -0.91
C LEU A 127 8.43 6.40 -2.22
N SER A 128 7.81 5.56 -3.05
CA SER A 128 7.18 6.00 -4.31
C SER A 128 6.01 6.94 -4.06
N LYS A 129 5.22 6.72 -3.00
CA LYS A 129 4.15 7.65 -2.56
C LYS A 129 4.72 9.00 -2.11
N GLN A 130 5.77 8.98 -1.29
CA GLN A 130 6.40 10.19 -0.77
C GLN A 130 7.03 11.03 -1.89
N ARG A 131 7.71 10.39 -2.85
CA ARG A 131 8.25 11.06 -4.03
C ARG A 131 7.15 11.76 -4.84
N HIS A 132 6.05 11.07 -5.11
CA HIS A 132 4.91 11.66 -5.84
C HIS A 132 4.33 12.87 -5.11
N LYS A 133 4.10 12.76 -3.80
CA LYS A 133 3.63 13.89 -2.97
C LYS A 133 4.59 15.09 -3.04
N ALA A 134 5.90 14.86 -2.99
CA ALA A 134 6.90 15.91 -3.08
C ALA A 134 6.91 16.58 -4.47
N GLU A 135 6.79 15.80 -5.55
CA GLU A 135 6.72 16.31 -6.93
C GLU A 135 5.46 17.17 -7.14
N GLU A 136 4.30 16.73 -6.64
CA GLU A 136 3.05 17.48 -6.70
C GLU A 136 3.15 18.82 -5.97
N GLU A 137 3.76 18.82 -4.78
CA GLU A 137 3.95 20.04 -3.98
C GLU A 137 4.93 21.01 -4.65
N ILE A 138 6.04 20.52 -5.20
CA ILE A 138 6.98 21.35 -5.97
C ILE A 138 6.27 21.98 -7.17
N LEU A 139 5.45 21.22 -7.90
CA LEU A 139 4.72 21.73 -9.07
C LEU A 139 3.63 22.74 -8.67
N ARG A 140 3.00 22.55 -7.51
CA ARG A 140 2.07 23.53 -6.94
C ARG A 140 2.77 24.84 -6.61
N LEU A 141 3.87 24.78 -5.85
CA LEU A 141 4.65 25.97 -5.46
C LEU A 141 5.20 26.72 -6.68
N LYS A 142 5.70 26.01 -7.70
CA LYS A 142 6.12 26.66 -8.96
C LYS A 142 4.97 27.45 -9.60
N ARG A 143 3.77 26.88 -9.69
CA ARG A 143 2.60 27.58 -10.27
C ARG A 143 2.18 28.81 -9.46
N GLU A 144 2.41 28.81 -8.16
CA GLU A 144 2.12 29.96 -7.29
C GLU A 144 3.20 31.06 -7.43
N VAL A 145 4.48 30.69 -7.58
CA VAL A 145 5.59 31.63 -7.77
C VAL A 145 5.57 32.31 -9.15
N PHE A 146 5.27 31.56 -10.22
CA PHE A 146 5.24 32.07 -11.60
C PHE A 146 3.89 32.72 -12.00
N ARG A 147 3.06 33.13 -11.02
CA ARG A 147 1.78 33.80 -11.24
C ARG A 147 1.86 35.35 -11.25
N PHE A 148 3.07 35.90 -11.29
CA PHE A 148 3.36 37.32 -11.56
C PHE A 148 4.14 37.45 -12.87
#